data_AF-A0A2E1HEK6-F1
#
_entry.id   AF-A0A2E1HEK6-F1
#
_cell.length_a   1.000
_cell.length_b   1.000
_cell.length_c   1.000
_cell.angle_alpha   90.00
_cell.angle_beta   90.00
_cell.angle_gamma   90.00
#
_symmetry.space_group_name_H-M   'P 1'
#
loop_
_entity.id
_entity.type
_entity.pdbx_description
1 polymer ?
#
loop_
_entity_poly.entity_id
_entity_poly.type
_entity_poly.pdbx_seq_one_letter_code
_entity_poly.pdbx_strand_id
1 'polypeptide(L)'
;MVNARHGPFHRLSSPTQSAIDAQQQVGSAEIWGKPARGSNIPSVKAYRGPLPSGEKGVEFYTDIAPLAGQNTPTWARWNLGHTPGVVHRTRGGVDYAAIPVEITLVRS
;
A
#
# COMPACT_ATOMS: atom_id res chain seq x y z
N MET A 1 -9.10 9.52 -20.11
CA MET A 1 -7.71 9.64 -19.62
C MET A 1 -7.27 8.25 -19.24
N VAL A 2 -6.20 7.72 -19.86
CA VAL A 2 -5.57 6.49 -19.36
C VAL A 2 -4.86 6.87 -18.06
N ASN A 3 -5.36 6.40 -16.92
CA ASN A 3 -4.60 6.51 -15.68
C ASN A 3 -3.30 5.71 -15.88
N ALA A 4 -2.16 6.33 -15.56
CA ALA A 4 -0.88 5.64 -15.65
C ALA A 4 -0.83 4.57 -14.56
N ARG A 5 -0.63 3.31 -14.96
CA ARG A 5 -0.43 2.21 -14.02
C ARG A 5 0.96 2.30 -13.40
N HIS A 6 1.03 2.40 -12.07
CA HIS A 6 2.28 2.50 -11.31
C HIS A 6 2.60 1.18 -10.60
N GLY A 7 3.86 0.75 -10.70
CA GLY A 7 4.36 -0.46 -10.04
C GLY A 7 5.39 -1.21 -10.90
N PRO A 8 5.70 -2.47 -10.55
CA PRO A 8 5.13 -3.19 -9.41
C PRO A 8 5.60 -2.60 -8.07
N PHE A 9 4.76 -2.77 -7.07
CA PHE A 9 5.09 -2.56 -5.66
C PHE A 9 4.83 -3.83 -4.89
N HIS A 10 5.44 -3.96 -3.71
CA HIS A 10 5.14 -5.08 -2.83
C HIS A 10 5.11 -4.70 -1.36
N ARG A 11 4.41 -5.52 -0.57
CA ARG A 11 4.50 -5.53 0.89
C ARG A 11 4.86 -6.94 1.34
N LEU A 12 5.88 -7.01 2.20
CA LEU A 12 6.28 -8.25 2.84
C LEU A 12 5.34 -8.59 4.00
N SER A 13 5.11 -9.87 4.19
CA SER A 13 4.49 -10.40 5.40
C SER A 13 5.36 -10.04 6.61
N SER A 14 4.72 -9.66 7.72
CA SER A 14 5.40 -9.34 8.98
C SER A 14 4.44 -9.54 10.15
N PRO A 15 4.89 -9.47 11.42
CA PRO A 15 3.97 -9.53 12.56
C PRO A 15 2.86 -8.48 12.54
N THR A 16 3.03 -7.39 11.79
CA THR A 16 2.03 -6.31 11.59
C THR A 16 1.42 -6.29 10.19
N GLN A 17 1.74 -7.30 9.37
CA GLN A 17 1.23 -7.58 8.03
C GLN A 17 0.98 -9.09 7.96
N SER A 18 -0.11 -9.52 8.60
CA SER A 18 -0.43 -10.94 8.71
C SER A 18 -0.98 -11.51 7.40
N ALA A 19 -1.05 -12.84 7.30
CA ALA A 19 -1.75 -13.50 6.20
C ALA A 19 -3.24 -13.11 6.13
N ILE A 20 -3.85 -12.80 7.28
CA ILE A 20 -5.23 -12.31 7.37
C ILE A 20 -5.34 -10.91 6.74
N ASP A 21 -4.36 -10.03 6.99
CA ASP A 21 -4.32 -8.72 6.34
C ASP A 21 -4.15 -8.85 4.83
N ALA A 22 -3.28 -9.75 4.37
CA ALA A 22 -3.08 -10.02 2.95
C ALA A 22 -4.37 -10.52 2.28
N GLN A 23 -5.10 -11.47 2.90
CA GLN A 23 -6.38 -11.95 2.38
C GLN A 23 -7.41 -10.82 2.27
N GLN A 24 -7.44 -9.91 3.24
CA GLN A 24 -8.38 -8.80 3.21
C GLN A 24 -8.02 -7.77 2.15
N GLN A 25 -6.72 -7.49 1.95
CA GLN A 25 -6.24 -6.64 0.88
C GLN A 25 -6.62 -7.20 -0.51
N VAL A 26 -6.52 -8.53 -0.67
CA VAL A 26 -6.98 -9.24 -1.87
C VAL A 26 -8.47 -9.09 -2.05
N GLY A 27 -9.25 -9.36 -1.00
CA GLY A 27 -10.71 -9.28 -1.05
C GLY A 27 -11.25 -7.88 -1.29
N SER A 28 -10.56 -6.84 -0.80
CA SER A 28 -10.97 -5.45 -0.97
C SER A 28 -10.36 -4.77 -2.20
N ALA A 29 -9.34 -5.36 -2.82
CA ALA A 29 -8.49 -4.71 -3.81
C ALA A 29 -7.92 -3.37 -3.32
N GLU A 30 -7.52 -3.31 -2.03
CA GLU A 30 -6.96 -2.11 -1.42
C GLU A 30 -5.71 -2.43 -0.60
N ILE A 31 -4.77 -1.48 -0.53
CA ILE A 31 -3.67 -1.50 0.44
C ILE A 31 -3.87 -0.37 1.44
N TRP A 32 -3.78 -0.70 2.73
CA TRP A 32 -4.04 0.23 3.82
C TRP A 32 -2.80 0.61 4.63
N GLY A 33 -2.80 1.80 5.21
CA GLY A 33 -1.72 2.30 6.05
C GLY A 33 -2.19 3.18 7.19
N LYS A 34 -1.79 2.82 8.41
CA LYS A 34 -1.95 3.64 9.62
C LYS A 34 -1.01 4.85 9.59
N PRO A 35 -1.19 5.82 10.50
CA PRO A 35 -0.18 6.85 10.71
C PRO A 35 1.19 6.24 11.03
N ALA A 36 2.24 6.82 10.44
CA ALA A 36 3.61 6.43 10.75
C ALA A 36 3.96 6.81 12.20
N ARG A 37 4.89 6.08 12.84
CA ARG A 37 5.36 6.42 14.19
C ARG A 37 5.85 7.88 14.23
N GLY A 38 5.28 8.69 15.13
CA GLY A 38 5.60 10.12 15.26
C GLY A 38 4.86 11.04 14.29
N SER A 39 3.87 10.53 13.53
CA SER A 39 3.00 11.33 12.66
C SER A 39 1.54 10.98 12.92
N ASN A 40 0.65 11.95 12.76
CA ASN A 40 -0.80 11.77 12.82
C ASN A 40 -1.43 11.57 11.43
N ILE A 41 -0.63 11.51 10.36
CA ILE A 41 -1.11 11.41 8.98
C ILE A 41 -1.12 9.94 8.56
N PRO A 42 -2.29 9.33 8.30
CA PRO A 42 -2.36 7.99 7.74
C PRO A 42 -1.61 7.90 6.41
N SER A 43 -0.82 6.84 6.23
CA SER A 43 0.07 6.70 5.07
C SER A 43 0.24 5.24 4.66
N VAL A 44 -0.04 4.93 3.40
CA VAL A 44 0.33 3.65 2.80
C VAL A 44 1.82 3.67 2.48
N LYS A 45 2.53 2.60 2.84
CA LYS A 45 3.94 2.39 2.51
C LYS A 45 4.10 1.00 1.87
N ALA A 46 4.84 0.96 0.77
CA ALA A 46 5.23 -0.27 0.08
C ALA A 46 6.64 -0.17 -0.46
N TYR A 47 7.28 -1.32 -0.70
CA TYR A 47 8.55 -1.39 -1.41
C TYR A 47 8.31 -1.23 -2.91
N ARG A 48 9.32 -0.69 -3.60
CA ARG A 48 9.34 -0.60 -5.07
C ARG A 48 9.85 -1.92 -5.64
N GLY A 49 9.29 -2.32 -6.78
CA GLY A 49 9.67 -3.53 -7.49
C GLY A 49 8.79 -4.74 -7.13
N PRO A 50 9.02 -5.86 -7.83
CA PRO A 50 8.24 -7.08 -7.66
C PRO A 50 8.45 -7.69 -6.27
N LEU A 51 7.51 -8.54 -5.84
CA LEU A 51 7.70 -9.34 -4.62
C LEU A 51 8.90 -10.28 -4.83
N PRO A 52 9.97 -10.19 -4.00
CA PRO A 52 11.17 -11.00 -4.20
C PRO A 52 10.86 -12.50 -4.20
N SER A 53 11.64 -13.29 -4.95
CA SER A 53 11.47 -14.74 -4.98
C SER A 53 11.69 -15.34 -3.59
N GLY A 54 10.84 -16.30 -3.20
CA GLY A 54 10.86 -16.93 -1.87
C GLY A 54 10.22 -16.13 -0.74
N GLU A 55 9.98 -14.82 -0.93
CA GLU A 55 9.38 -13.97 0.11
C GLU A 55 7.86 -14.05 0.16
N LYS A 56 7.31 -13.94 1.37
CA LYS A 56 5.85 -13.92 1.59
C LYS A 56 5.34 -12.48 1.55
N GLY A 57 4.19 -12.26 0.94
CA GLY A 57 3.61 -10.93 0.80
C GLY A 57 2.64 -10.80 -0.36
N VAL A 58 2.42 -9.55 -0.75
CA VAL A 58 1.58 -9.17 -1.89
C VAL A 58 2.37 -8.30 -2.86
N GLU A 59 2.16 -8.53 -4.16
CA GLU A 59 2.60 -7.66 -5.24
C GLU A 59 1.38 -6.99 -5.88
N PHE A 60 1.51 -5.72 -6.23
CA PHE A 60 0.41 -4.97 -6.79
C PHE A 60 0.84 -3.79 -7.66
N TYR A 61 -0.14 -3.27 -8.40
CA TYR A 61 -0.07 -2.02 -9.14
C TYR A 61 -1.20 -1.09 -8.69
N THR A 62 -1.06 0.21 -8.96
CA THR A 62 -2.11 1.20 -8.68
C THR A 62 -2.09 2.31 -9.71
N ASP A 63 -3.25 2.93 -9.96
CA ASP A 63 -3.39 4.12 -10.79
C ASP A 63 -2.97 5.41 -10.06
N ILE A 64 -2.69 5.31 -8.76
CA ILE A 64 -2.33 6.47 -7.94
C ILE A 64 -0.80 6.61 -7.88
N ALA A 65 -0.29 7.71 -8.44
CA ALA A 65 1.12 8.04 -8.32
C ALA A 65 1.52 8.22 -6.84
N PRO A 66 2.68 7.67 -6.41
CA PRO A 66 3.16 7.89 -5.05
C PRO A 66 3.58 9.35 -4.84
N LEU A 67 3.58 9.79 -3.58
CA LEU A 67 3.87 11.18 -3.19
C LEU A 67 5.25 11.64 -3.69
N ALA A 68 5.31 12.69 -4.51
CA ALA A 68 6.57 13.24 -5.00
C ALA A 68 7.45 13.77 -3.84
N GLY A 69 8.77 13.61 -3.94
CA GLY A 69 9.74 14.20 -3.00
C GLY A 69 9.89 13.54 -1.63
N GLN A 70 8.99 12.62 -1.22
CA GLN A 70 9.09 11.88 0.06
C GLN A 70 9.31 10.36 -0.12
N ASN A 71 9.63 9.94 -1.34
CA ASN A 71 9.97 8.57 -1.70
C ASN A 71 11.49 8.38 -1.68
N THR A 72 11.97 7.23 -1.21
CA THR A 72 13.33 6.79 -1.50
C THR A 72 13.32 5.95 -2.78
N PRO A 73 14.49 5.63 -3.35
CA PRO A 73 14.58 4.65 -4.44
C PRO A 73 14.00 3.27 -4.07
N THR A 74 13.89 2.96 -2.77
CA THR A 74 13.50 1.63 -2.26
C THR A 74 12.04 1.51 -1.85
N TRP A 75 11.40 2.60 -1.42
CA TRP A 75 9.99 2.58 -1.01
C TRP A 75 9.17 3.72 -1.60
N ALA A 76 7.86 3.49 -1.67
CA ALA A 76 6.86 4.44 -2.10
C ALA A 76 5.89 4.74 -0.94
N ARG A 77 5.37 5.97 -0.92
CA ARG A 77 4.36 6.41 0.06
C ARG A 77 3.17 7.09 -0.61
N TRP A 78 2.01 6.92 0.01
CA TRP A 78 0.76 7.60 -0.33
C TRP A 78 0.13 8.13 0.97
N ASN A 79 0.09 9.45 1.13
CA ASN A 79 -0.36 10.08 2.36
C ASN A 79 -1.80 10.57 2.19
N LEU A 80 -2.65 10.26 3.16
CA LEU A 80 -4.02 10.78 3.17
C LEU A 80 -3.99 12.32 3.23
N GLY A 81 -4.78 12.96 2.35
CA GLY A 81 -4.86 14.42 2.26
C GLY A 81 -3.73 15.10 1.46
N HIS A 82 -2.62 14.41 1.17
CA HIS A 82 -1.50 14.98 0.41
C HIS A 82 -1.28 14.31 -0.95
N THR A 83 -1.66 13.04 -1.10
CA THR A 83 -1.56 12.31 -2.37
C THR A 83 -2.96 12.23 -3.01
N PRO A 84 -3.19 12.85 -4.18
CA PRO A 84 -4.47 12.79 -4.86
C PRO A 84 -4.94 11.36 -5.10
N GLY A 85 -6.21 11.06 -4.83
CA GLY A 85 -6.80 9.73 -5.01
C GLY A 85 -6.69 8.78 -3.81
N VAL A 86 -5.89 9.11 -2.79
CA VAL A 86 -5.85 8.30 -1.55
C VAL A 86 -7.17 8.43 -0.80
N VAL A 87 -7.72 7.28 -0.43
CA VAL A 87 -9.03 7.17 0.21
C VAL A 87 -8.85 7.08 1.73
N HIS A 88 -9.73 7.76 2.47
CA HIS A 88 -9.83 7.61 3.92
C HIS A 88 -10.70 6.40 4.24
N ARG A 89 -10.18 5.48 5.06
CA ARG A 89 -10.94 4.35 5.61
C ARG A 89 -10.86 4.37 7.13
N THR A 90 -11.94 3.99 7.81
CA THR A 90 -11.95 3.82 9.27
C THR A 90 -12.30 2.38 9.61
N ARG A 91 -11.52 1.75 10.49
CA ARG A 91 -11.76 0.38 10.93
C ARG A 91 -11.41 0.21 12.39
N GLY A 92 -12.39 -0.26 13.18
CA GLY A 92 -12.23 -0.43 14.63
C GLY A 92 -11.84 0.88 15.34
N GLY A 93 -12.35 2.02 14.86
CA GLY A 93 -12.03 3.35 15.40
C GLY A 93 -10.66 3.90 15.00
N VAL A 94 -9.91 3.21 14.12
CA VAL A 94 -8.61 3.67 13.62
C VAL A 94 -8.75 4.13 12.18
N ASP A 95 -8.14 5.28 11.87
CA ASP A 95 -8.10 5.84 10.52
C ASP A 95 -6.90 5.31 9.71
N TYR A 96 -7.17 5.06 8.44
CA TYR A 96 -6.23 4.52 7.47
C TYR A 96 -6.27 5.34 6.19
N ALA A 97 -5.09 5.49 5.58
CA ALA A 97 -4.97 5.76 4.17
C ALA A 97 -5.20 4.44 3.41
N ALA A 98 -5.94 4.50 2.30
CA ALA A 98 -6.18 3.37 1.42
C ALA A 98 -5.89 3.77 -0.02
N ILE A 99 -5.24 2.87 -0.76
CA ILE A 99 -5.12 2.98 -2.21
C ILE A 99 -5.82 1.78 -2.86
N PRO A 100 -6.69 1.99 -3.88
CA PRO A 100 -7.13 0.91 -4.75
C PRO A 100 -5.95 0.35 -5.54
N VAL A 101 -5.91 -0.97 -5.66
CA VAL A 101 -4.81 -1.68 -6.30
C VAL A 101 -5.31 -2.84 -7.16
N GLU A 102 -4.50 -3.20 -8.15
CA GLU A 102 -4.56 -4.50 -8.81
C GLU A 102 -3.49 -5.39 -8.19
N ILE A 103 -3.90 -6.43 -7.46
CA ILE A 103 -2.96 -7.41 -6.88
C ILE A 103 -2.63 -8.46 -7.94
N THR A 104 -1.34 -8.61 -8.24
CA THR A 104 -0.82 -9.50 -9.28
C THR A 104 -0.24 -10.79 -8.71
N LEU A 105 0.21 -10.78 -7.45
CA LEU A 105 0.75 -11.95 -6.77
C LEU A 105 0.47 -11.90 -5.27
N VAL A 106 0.17 -13.07 -4.71
CA VAL A 106 0.10 -13.30 -3.26
C VAL A 106 0.94 -14.53 -2.95
N ARG A 107 1.85 -14.44 -1.99
CA ARG A 107 2.62 -15.57 -1.46
C ARG A 107 2.48 -15.62 0.06
N SER A 108 2.02 -16.74 0.59
CA SER A 108 1.68 -16.94 2.01
C SER A 108 2.53 -17.97 2.72
#